data_AF-A0A2G0E751-F1
#
_entry.id   AF-A0A2G0E751-F1
#
_cell.length_a   1.000
_cell.length_b   1.000
_cell.length_c   1.000
_cell.angle_alpha   90.00
_cell.angle_beta   90.00
_cell.angle_gamma   90.00
#
_symmetry.space_group_name_H-M   'P 1'
#
loop_
_entity.id
_entity.type
_entity.pdbx_description
1 polymer ?
#
loop_
_entity_poly.entity_id
_entity_poly.type
_entity_poly.pdbx_seq_one_letter_code
_entity_poly.pdbx_strand_id
1 'polypeptide(L)'
;MSVIQYQESKLRRVAILNRLSNFEHVSYQQLSEEYYVSRSSIANDISYIKYVFAKEGLNLSFDRFGTYFEGNEIQVQKVLKRMILNHFDELEIVREIVDRKLLAIVERSFRESIADKQIEIPESYFSSIIVSILLMIQRSREGKKISLKGKNQYGKYFLEFNKYPLVCELLHQLEEQRIYQFSQEEVQYLTYVIVGSGLRFFMKNETIPLVFREKIRQLIQKVSRGIQIDLTQDSRLE
;
A
#
# COMPACT_ATOMS: atom_id res chain seq x y z
N MET A 1 -3.46 -15.49 30.04
CA MET A 1 -2.49 -14.46 29.59
C MET A 1 -3.04 -13.12 30.03
N SER A 2 -2.30 -12.30 30.77
CA SER A 2 -2.78 -10.98 31.21
C SER A 2 -2.86 -10.00 30.03
N VAL A 3 -3.65 -8.93 30.15
CA VAL A 3 -3.77 -7.88 29.11
C VAL A 3 -2.40 -7.28 28.77
N ILE A 4 -1.56 -7.06 29.79
CA ILE A 4 -0.18 -6.55 29.65
C ILE A 4 0.68 -7.53 28.85
N GLN A 5 0.66 -8.82 29.19
CA GLN A 5 1.44 -9.86 28.51
C GLN A 5 1.01 -10.07 27.05
N TYR A 6 -0.28 -9.83 26.75
CA TYR A 6 -0.80 -9.86 25.39
C TYR A 6 -0.32 -8.66 24.56
N GLN A 7 -0.29 -7.47 25.14
CA GLN A 7 0.20 -6.26 24.47
C GLN A 7 1.70 -6.34 24.18
N GLU A 8 2.51 -6.82 25.13
CA GLU A 8 3.94 -7.08 24.92
C GLU A 8 4.22 -8.08 23.79
N SER A 9 3.40 -9.12 23.67
CA SER A 9 3.51 -10.09 22.55
C SER A 9 3.26 -9.43 21.20
N LYS A 10 2.29 -8.50 21.09
CA LYS A 10 2.04 -7.80 19.84
C LYS A 10 3.19 -6.88 19.45
N LEU A 11 3.72 -6.09 20.40
CA LEU A 11 4.86 -5.21 20.13
C LEU A 11 6.10 -6.01 19.73
N ARG A 12 6.35 -7.15 20.39
CA ARG A 12 7.44 -8.06 20.00
C ARG A 12 7.28 -8.60 18.59
N ARG A 13 6.06 -8.96 18.15
CA ARG A 13 5.80 -9.39 16.76
C ARG A 13 6.14 -8.29 15.77
N VAL A 14 5.82 -7.03 16.07
CA VAL A 14 6.17 -5.89 15.21
C VAL A 14 7.67 -5.71 15.13
N ALA A 15 8.37 -5.76 16.27
CA ALA A 15 9.83 -5.64 16.30
C ALA A 15 10.52 -6.74 15.46
N ILE A 16 10.08 -8.00 15.61
CA ILE A 16 10.59 -9.12 14.80
C ILE A 16 10.26 -8.93 13.32
N LEU A 17 9.04 -8.49 13.00
CA LEU A 17 8.63 -8.19 11.62
C LEU A 17 9.51 -7.09 10.99
N ASN A 18 9.83 -6.03 11.75
CA ASN A 18 10.69 -4.94 11.28
C ASN A 18 12.09 -5.44 10.94
N ARG A 19 12.67 -6.33 11.76
CA ARG A 19 13.98 -6.97 11.47
C ARG A 19 13.94 -7.82 10.20
N LEU A 20 12.93 -8.68 10.07
CA LEU A 20 12.73 -9.48 8.85
C LEU A 20 12.52 -8.61 7.61
N SER A 21 11.80 -7.49 7.75
CA SER A 21 11.57 -6.49 6.69
C SER A 21 12.83 -5.71 6.31
N ASN A 22 13.88 -5.79 7.13
CA ASN A 22 15.22 -5.28 6.84
C ASN A 22 16.17 -6.38 6.36
N PHE A 23 15.63 -7.54 5.99
CA PHE A 23 16.37 -8.72 5.52
C PHE A 23 17.35 -9.27 6.56
N GLU A 24 17.12 -9.01 7.84
CA GLU A 24 17.88 -9.62 8.92
C GLU A 24 17.51 -11.09 9.09
N HIS A 25 18.49 -11.88 9.54
CA HIS A 25 18.25 -13.21 10.07
C HIS A 25 17.94 -13.11 11.56
N VAL A 26 16.88 -13.79 11.99
CA VAL A 26 16.49 -13.85 13.40
C VAL A 26 16.42 -15.30 13.87
N SER A 27 17.14 -15.61 14.94
CA SER A 27 17.13 -16.95 15.53
C SER A 27 16.23 -17.02 16.76
N TYR A 28 15.63 -18.17 17.01
CA TYR A 28 14.73 -18.36 18.15
C TYR A 28 15.47 -18.20 19.47
N GLN A 29 16.74 -18.58 19.52
CA GLN A 29 17.58 -18.40 20.70
C GLN A 29 17.84 -16.92 20.97
N GLN A 30 18.33 -16.19 19.96
CA GLN A 30 18.62 -14.76 20.09
C GLN A 30 17.39 -13.98 20.56
N LEU A 31 16.23 -14.20 19.92
CA LEU A 31 14.99 -13.49 20.29
C LEU A 31 14.51 -13.88 21.69
N SER A 32 14.70 -15.14 22.10
CA SER A 32 14.34 -15.62 23.44
C SER A 32 15.15 -14.93 24.53
N GLU A 33 16.46 -14.76 24.30
CA GLU A 33 17.37 -14.04 25.20
C GLU A 33 17.07 -12.54 25.21
N GLU A 34 16.92 -11.91 24.03
CA GLU A 34 16.70 -10.47 23.86
C GLU A 34 15.40 -9.99 24.52
N TYR A 35 14.32 -10.77 24.38
CA TYR A 35 13.00 -10.41 24.92
C TYR A 35 12.67 -11.09 26.25
N TYR A 36 13.60 -11.86 26.83
CA TYR A 36 13.41 -12.59 28.10
C TYR A 36 12.14 -13.47 28.13
N VAL A 37 11.85 -14.16 27.03
CA VAL A 37 10.71 -15.09 26.91
C VAL A 37 11.16 -16.46 26.43
N SER A 38 10.35 -17.50 26.64
CA SER A 38 10.68 -18.84 26.16
C SER A 38 10.79 -18.93 24.64
N ARG A 39 11.61 -19.87 24.13
CA ARG A 39 11.65 -20.21 22.70
C ARG A 39 10.27 -20.58 22.13
N SER A 40 9.38 -21.17 22.94
CA SER A 40 8.00 -21.48 22.53
C SER A 40 7.15 -20.23 22.34
N SER A 41 7.35 -19.18 23.15
CA SER A 41 6.70 -17.88 22.96
C SER A 41 7.16 -17.23 21.65
N ILE A 42 8.47 -17.25 21.38
CA ILE A 42 9.01 -16.78 20.10
C ILE A 42 8.46 -17.61 18.92
N ALA A 43 8.32 -18.93 19.06
CA ALA A 43 7.74 -19.77 18.02
C ALA A 43 6.31 -19.35 17.66
N ASN A 44 5.50 -19.00 18.66
CA ASN A 44 4.14 -18.50 18.45
C ASN A 44 4.15 -17.15 17.73
N ASP A 45 5.06 -16.24 18.10
CA ASP A 45 5.20 -14.94 17.45
C ASP A 45 5.64 -15.08 15.98
N ILE A 46 6.65 -15.91 15.70
CA ILE A 46 7.09 -16.22 14.33
C ILE A 46 5.97 -16.89 13.52
N SER A 47 5.15 -17.74 14.15
CA SER A 47 4.01 -18.37 13.47
C SER A 47 2.96 -17.35 13.04
N TYR A 48 2.68 -16.35 13.89
CA TYR A 48 1.82 -15.22 13.50
C TYR A 48 2.43 -14.43 12.33
N ILE A 49 3.73 -14.14 12.39
CA ILE A 49 4.41 -13.39 11.32
C ILE A 49 4.36 -14.18 10.00
N LYS A 50 4.62 -15.49 10.02
CA LYS A 50 4.47 -16.38 8.85
C LYS A 50 3.06 -16.29 8.25
N TYR A 51 2.03 -16.24 9.09
CA TYR A 51 0.65 -16.03 8.62
C TYR A 51 0.47 -14.69 7.91
N VAL A 52 1.06 -13.59 8.41
CA VAL A 52 1.00 -12.28 7.74
C VAL A 52 1.68 -12.31 6.37
N PHE A 53 2.86 -12.91 6.25
CA PHE A 53 3.55 -13.11 4.97
C PHE A 53 2.72 -13.98 4.00
N ALA A 54 2.15 -15.08 4.49
CA ALA A 54 1.37 -16.00 3.66
C ALA A 54 0.13 -15.34 3.03
N LYS A 55 -0.47 -14.35 3.72
CA LYS A 55 -1.60 -13.57 3.19
C LYS A 55 -1.22 -12.68 2.00
N GLU A 56 0.06 -12.39 1.82
CA GLU A 56 0.61 -11.72 0.63
C GLU A 56 1.19 -12.70 -0.40
N GLY A 57 0.98 -14.01 -0.21
CA GLY A 57 1.56 -15.06 -1.06
C GLY A 57 3.07 -15.21 -0.89
N LEU A 58 3.61 -14.81 0.27
CA LEU A 58 5.04 -14.84 0.58
C LEU A 58 5.33 -15.86 1.67
N ASN A 59 6.56 -16.36 1.70
CA ASN A 59 7.03 -17.28 2.72
C ASN A 59 8.31 -16.75 3.36
N LEU A 60 8.52 -17.09 4.63
CA LEU A 60 9.82 -16.92 5.29
C LEU A 60 10.69 -18.15 5.01
N SER A 61 11.98 -17.90 4.80
CA SER A 61 13.02 -18.91 4.63
C SER A 61 13.74 -19.15 5.95
N PHE A 62 14.54 -20.21 6.02
CA PHE A 62 15.36 -20.53 7.18
C PHE A 62 16.70 -21.13 6.75
N ASP A 63 17.76 -20.72 7.43
CA ASP A 63 19.09 -21.29 7.29
C ASP A 63 19.79 -21.43 8.65
N ARG A 64 21.11 -21.67 8.66
CA ARG A 64 21.90 -21.82 9.90
C ARG A 64 21.95 -20.55 10.77
N PHE A 65 21.67 -19.37 10.22
CA PHE A 65 21.66 -18.09 10.94
C PHE A 65 20.27 -17.72 11.46
N GLY A 66 19.21 -18.39 11.00
CA GLY A 66 17.87 -18.27 11.55
C GLY A 66 16.79 -18.16 10.49
N THR A 67 15.63 -17.66 10.90
CA THR A 67 14.52 -17.33 10.00
C THR A 67 14.81 -15.98 9.34
N TYR A 68 14.57 -15.87 8.04
CA TYR A 68 14.76 -14.64 7.29
C TYR A 68 13.73 -14.52 6.18
N PHE A 69 13.62 -13.33 5.59
CA PHE A 69 12.80 -13.11 4.41
C PHE A 69 13.70 -12.98 3.17
N GLU A 70 13.38 -13.71 2.12
CA GLU A 70 14.03 -13.59 0.81
C GLU A 70 13.02 -12.98 -0.17
N GLY A 71 13.21 -11.70 -0.50
CA GLY A 71 12.31 -10.98 -1.36
C GLY A 71 12.83 -9.60 -1.70
N ASN A 72 11.98 -8.80 -2.34
CA ASN A 72 12.28 -7.41 -2.69
C ASN A 72 11.48 -6.43 -1.84
N GLU A 73 11.84 -5.16 -1.93
CA GLU A 73 11.22 -4.08 -1.17
C GLU A 73 9.71 -3.93 -1.44
N ILE A 74 9.24 -4.21 -2.67
CA ILE A 74 7.80 -4.22 -2.98
C ILE A 74 7.07 -5.25 -2.13
N GLN A 75 7.64 -6.45 -1.99
CA GLN A 75 7.07 -7.51 -1.16
C GLN A 75 7.11 -7.16 0.32
N VAL A 76 8.20 -6.53 0.79
CA VAL A 76 8.29 -6.00 2.16
C VAL A 76 7.17 -5.00 2.44
N GLN A 77 6.99 -3.99 1.59
CA GLN A 77 5.97 -2.97 1.77
C GLN A 77 4.55 -3.55 1.79
N LYS A 78 4.27 -4.61 1.02
CA LYS A 78 2.99 -5.32 1.07
C LYS A 78 2.73 -5.95 2.44
N VAL A 79 3.73 -6.61 3.02
CA VAL A 79 3.61 -7.24 4.35
C VAL A 79 3.43 -6.17 5.43
N LEU A 80 4.23 -5.10 5.39
CA LEU A 80 4.10 -3.99 6.34
C LEU A 80 2.73 -3.32 6.24
N LYS A 81 2.25 -3.07 5.01
CA LYS A 81 0.89 -2.54 4.76
C LYS A 81 -0.17 -3.43 5.39
N ARG A 82 -0.09 -4.75 5.19
CA ARG A 82 -1.03 -5.69 5.80
C ARG A 82 -0.98 -5.64 7.32
N MET A 83 0.21 -5.61 7.91
CA MET A 83 0.36 -5.51 9.37
C MET A 83 -0.32 -4.24 9.91
N ILE A 84 -0.09 -3.09 9.28
CA ILE A 84 -0.70 -1.82 9.66
C ILE A 84 -2.23 -1.89 9.53
N LEU A 85 -2.74 -2.36 8.39
CA LEU A 85 -4.19 -2.41 8.16
C LEU A 85 -4.93 -3.40 9.06
N ASN A 86 -4.30 -4.51 9.46
CA ASN A 86 -4.87 -5.46 10.42
C ASN A 86 -4.97 -4.89 11.85
N HIS A 87 -4.18 -3.85 12.14
CA HIS A 87 -4.03 -3.24 13.45
C HIS A 87 -4.28 -1.74 13.42
N PHE A 88 -5.07 -1.27 12.44
CA PHE A 88 -5.23 0.17 12.18
C PHE A 88 -5.79 0.93 13.40
N ASP A 89 -6.69 0.28 14.14
CA ASP A 89 -7.27 0.82 15.38
C ASP A 89 -6.34 0.67 16.60
N GLU A 90 -5.28 -0.14 16.49
CA GLU A 90 -4.29 -0.37 17.54
C GLU A 90 -3.12 0.60 17.39
N LEU A 91 -3.39 1.85 17.76
CA LEU A 91 -2.48 2.99 17.66
C LEU A 91 -1.03 2.72 18.07
N GLU A 92 -0.78 1.93 19.12
CA GLU A 92 0.58 1.61 19.58
C GLU A 92 1.33 0.69 18.62
N ILE A 93 0.66 -0.26 17.97
CA ILE A 93 1.27 -1.15 16.97
C ILE A 93 1.65 -0.35 15.73
N VAL A 94 0.75 0.54 15.30
CA VAL A 94 0.98 1.38 14.12
C VAL A 94 2.18 2.31 14.35
N ARG A 95 2.37 2.86 15.56
CA ARG A 95 3.53 3.71 15.92
C ARG A 95 4.87 3.02 15.68
N GLU A 96 4.95 1.73 15.92
CA GLU A 96 6.20 0.96 15.79
C GLU A 96 6.58 0.69 14.33
N ILE A 97 5.68 0.93 13.38
CA ILE A 97 5.90 0.70 11.95
C ILE A 97 6.02 2.02 11.20
N VAL A 98 5.24 3.05 11.58
CA VAL A 98 5.15 4.29 10.81
C VAL A 98 5.40 5.56 11.61
N ASP A 99 6.05 6.53 10.96
CA ASP A 99 6.14 7.90 11.46
C ASP A 99 4.76 8.57 11.43
N ARG A 100 4.21 8.85 12.63
CA ARG A 100 2.91 9.51 12.79
C ARG A 100 2.85 10.92 12.23
N LYS A 101 3.93 11.68 12.31
CA LYS A 101 3.96 13.04 11.79
C LYS A 101 3.85 12.97 10.27
N LEU A 102 4.62 12.07 9.66
CA LEU A 102 4.55 11.82 8.22
C LEU A 102 3.16 11.29 7.81
N LEU A 103 2.58 10.34 8.55
CA LEU A 103 1.22 9.84 8.31
C LEU A 103 0.21 11.00 8.29
N ALA A 104 0.21 11.85 9.32
CA ALA A 104 -0.72 12.97 9.41
C ALA A 104 -0.53 14.00 8.28
N ILE A 105 0.72 14.24 7.87
CA ILE A 105 1.05 15.15 6.75
C ILE A 105 0.53 14.57 5.44
N VAL A 106 0.83 13.30 5.15
CA VAL A 106 0.40 12.61 3.92
C VAL A 106 -1.13 12.51 3.89
N GLU A 107 -1.75 12.14 5.01
CA GLU A 107 -3.21 12.04 5.11
C GLU A 107 -3.88 13.38 4.83
N ARG A 108 -3.45 14.46 5.49
CA ARG A 108 -4.01 15.79 5.30
C ARG A 108 -3.88 16.25 3.85
N SER A 109 -2.67 16.19 3.31
CA SER A 109 -2.37 16.63 1.95
C SER A 109 -3.19 15.88 0.91
N PHE A 110 -3.27 14.56 1.06
CA PHE A 110 -4.05 13.73 0.14
C PHE A 110 -5.56 14.00 0.28
N ARG A 111 -6.07 14.20 1.49
CA ARG A 111 -7.48 14.52 1.74
C ARG A 111 -7.87 15.88 1.14
N GLU A 112 -7.02 16.90 1.29
CA GLU A 112 -7.18 18.21 0.66
C GLU A 112 -7.23 18.06 -0.88
N SER A 113 -6.29 17.32 -1.46
CA SER A 113 -6.24 17.14 -2.91
C SER A 113 -7.45 16.40 -3.50
N ILE A 114 -7.99 15.43 -2.76
CA ILE A 114 -9.23 14.72 -3.10
C ILE A 114 -10.45 15.64 -3.02
N ALA A 115 -10.53 16.48 -1.98
CA ALA A 115 -11.62 17.43 -1.78
C ALA A 115 -11.63 18.52 -2.87
N ASP A 116 -10.47 19.10 -3.19
CA ASP A 116 -10.33 20.14 -4.22
C ASP A 116 -10.78 19.66 -5.60
N LYS A 117 -10.53 18.38 -5.88
CA LYS A 117 -10.93 17.72 -7.14
C LYS A 117 -12.33 17.11 -7.07
N GLN A 118 -13.03 17.24 -5.94
CA GLN A 118 -14.38 16.72 -5.71
C GLN A 118 -14.52 15.22 -6.02
N ILE A 119 -13.52 14.47 -5.59
CA ILE A 119 -13.44 13.03 -5.79
C ILE A 119 -14.02 12.33 -4.57
N GLU A 120 -14.83 11.30 -4.80
CA GLU A 120 -15.34 10.43 -3.74
C GLU A 120 -14.57 9.12 -3.69
N ILE A 121 -14.10 8.76 -2.48
CA ILE A 121 -13.37 7.53 -2.18
C ILE A 121 -13.92 6.94 -0.89
N PRO A 122 -14.27 5.65 -0.84
CA PRO A 122 -14.66 5.02 0.42
C PRO A 122 -13.47 4.99 1.40
N GLU A 123 -13.72 5.26 2.69
CA GLU A 123 -12.66 5.41 3.71
C GLU A 123 -11.70 4.21 3.81
N SER A 124 -12.18 2.98 3.60
CA SER A 124 -11.31 1.79 3.60
C SER A 124 -10.26 1.82 2.49
N TYR A 125 -10.60 2.36 1.32
CA TYR A 125 -9.64 2.57 0.24
C TYR A 125 -8.72 3.74 0.54
N PHE A 126 -9.27 4.83 1.08
CA PHE A 126 -8.48 5.99 1.49
C PHE A 126 -7.35 5.58 2.44
N SER A 127 -7.64 4.88 3.53
CA SER A 127 -6.63 4.37 4.47
C SER A 127 -5.59 3.46 3.80
N SER A 128 -6.02 2.58 2.90
CA SER A 128 -5.13 1.70 2.13
C SER A 128 -4.15 2.47 1.24
N ILE A 129 -4.61 3.56 0.62
CA ILE A 129 -3.79 4.44 -0.23
C ILE A 129 -2.80 5.22 0.62
N ILE A 130 -3.26 5.85 1.70
CA ILE A 130 -2.41 6.61 2.62
C ILE A 130 -1.28 5.72 3.16
N VAL A 131 -1.58 4.50 3.62
CA VAL A 131 -0.56 3.57 4.11
C VAL A 131 0.44 3.20 3.00
N SER A 132 -0.02 3.06 1.74
CA SER A 132 0.86 2.72 0.62
C SER A 132 1.83 3.87 0.30
N ILE A 133 1.34 5.11 0.26
CA ILE A 133 2.14 6.30 0.01
C ILE A 133 3.12 6.52 1.17
N LEU A 134 2.65 6.42 2.40
CA LEU A 134 3.45 6.57 3.62
C LEU A 134 4.62 5.58 3.65
N LEU A 135 4.35 4.29 3.43
CA LEU A 135 5.39 3.26 3.39
C LEU A 135 6.39 3.52 2.28
N MET A 136 5.93 3.95 1.09
CA MET A 136 6.82 4.30 0.00
C MET A 136 7.80 5.40 0.42
N ILE A 137 7.28 6.52 0.95
CA ILE A 137 8.10 7.66 1.36
C ILE A 137 9.07 7.26 2.48
N GLN A 138 8.58 6.57 3.52
CA GLN A 138 9.40 6.22 4.67
C GLN A 138 10.53 5.26 4.29
N ARG A 139 10.22 4.18 3.56
CA ARG A 139 11.21 3.17 3.15
C ARG A 139 12.24 3.74 2.18
N SER A 140 11.81 4.59 1.25
CA SER A 140 12.76 5.25 0.35
C SER A 140 13.65 6.26 1.06
N ARG A 141 13.16 6.96 2.09
CA ARG A 141 14.00 7.81 2.97
C ARG A 141 15.04 7.01 3.77
N GLU A 142 14.72 5.76 4.10
CA GLU A 142 15.66 4.80 4.71
C GLU A 142 16.66 4.20 3.69
N GLY A 143 16.63 4.65 2.43
CA GLY A 143 17.49 4.13 1.36
C GLY A 143 17.00 2.82 0.72
N LYS A 144 15.82 2.32 1.13
CA LYS A 144 15.26 1.04 0.70
C LYS A 144 14.35 1.30 -0.49
N LYS A 145 14.98 1.48 -1.66
CA LYS A 145 14.29 1.82 -2.91
C LYS A 145 13.66 0.58 -3.52
N ILE A 146 12.46 0.75 -4.07
CA ILE A 146 11.87 -0.27 -4.93
C ILE A 146 12.65 -0.40 -6.24
N SER A 147 12.57 -1.57 -6.86
CA SER A 147 12.98 -1.74 -8.25
C SER A 147 11.91 -2.51 -9.02
N LEU A 148 11.50 -1.95 -10.15
CA LEU A 148 10.59 -2.61 -11.11
C LEU A 148 11.34 -3.48 -12.12
N LYS A 149 12.68 -3.43 -12.14
CA LYS A 149 13.53 -4.23 -13.03
C LYS A 149 13.62 -5.67 -12.51
N GLY A 150 12.84 -6.58 -13.11
CA GLY A 150 12.89 -8.01 -12.77
C GLY A 150 11.90 -8.86 -13.59
N LYS A 151 12.07 -10.19 -13.58
CA LYS A 151 11.21 -11.19 -14.26
C LYS A 151 9.79 -11.33 -13.65
N ASN A 152 9.30 -10.31 -12.96
CA ASN A 152 8.00 -10.40 -12.30
C ASN A 152 6.92 -10.10 -13.34
N GLN A 153 5.91 -10.98 -13.38
CA GLN A 153 4.67 -10.95 -14.18
C GLN A 153 3.90 -9.61 -14.24
N TYR A 154 4.29 -8.63 -13.44
CA TYR A 154 3.67 -7.31 -13.37
C TYR A 154 4.29 -6.28 -14.33
N GLY A 155 5.50 -6.52 -14.85
CA GLY A 155 6.22 -5.56 -15.70
C GLY A 155 5.43 -5.09 -16.92
N LYS A 156 4.56 -5.94 -17.47
CA LYS A 156 3.69 -5.59 -18.61
C LYS A 156 2.49 -4.74 -18.18
N TYR A 157 1.88 -5.02 -17.03
CA TYR A 157 0.73 -4.28 -16.50
C TYR A 157 1.12 -2.90 -15.97
N PHE A 158 2.30 -2.75 -15.34
CA PHE A 158 2.78 -1.45 -14.88
C PHE A 158 2.89 -0.43 -16.02
N LEU A 159 3.31 -0.85 -17.22
CA LEU A 159 3.46 0.01 -18.40
C LEU A 159 2.12 0.61 -18.87
N GLU A 160 1.03 -0.12 -18.73
CA GLU A 160 -0.32 0.31 -19.14
C GLU A 160 -0.91 1.33 -18.16
N PHE A 161 -0.51 1.28 -16.88
CA PHE A 161 -0.96 2.20 -15.83
C PHE A 161 -0.13 3.47 -15.68
N ASN A 162 0.94 3.65 -16.47
CA ASN A 162 1.84 4.82 -16.43
C ASN A 162 1.15 6.19 -16.61
N LYS A 163 -0.17 6.23 -16.80
CA LYS A 163 -0.93 7.40 -17.22
C LYS A 163 -2.31 7.47 -16.59
N TYR A 164 -2.48 7.04 -15.33
CA TYR A 164 -3.71 7.40 -14.61
C TYR A 164 -3.55 8.85 -14.09
N PRO A 165 -4.01 9.88 -14.83
CA PRO A 165 -3.55 11.25 -14.65
C PRO A 165 -3.89 11.75 -13.26
N LEU A 166 -5.07 11.36 -12.77
CA LEU A 166 -5.53 11.73 -11.45
C LEU A 166 -4.60 11.23 -10.32
N VAL A 167 -4.10 9.99 -10.40
CA VAL A 167 -3.16 9.49 -9.38
C VAL A 167 -1.83 10.25 -9.46
N CYS A 168 -1.35 10.51 -10.67
CA CYS A 168 -0.13 11.29 -10.86
C CYS A 168 -0.28 12.70 -10.28
N GLU A 169 -1.42 13.36 -10.51
CA GLU A 169 -1.72 14.67 -9.93
C GLU A 169 -1.77 14.64 -8.40
N LEU A 170 -2.39 13.63 -7.80
CA LEU A 170 -2.45 13.47 -6.34
C LEU A 170 -1.05 13.27 -5.75
N LEU A 171 -0.19 12.50 -6.41
CA LEU A 171 1.21 12.33 -5.98
C LEU A 171 2.02 13.61 -6.19
N HIS A 172 1.80 14.32 -7.30
CA HIS A 172 2.49 15.59 -7.59
C HIS A 172 2.17 16.67 -6.54
N GLN A 173 0.97 16.69 -6.00
CA GLN A 173 0.61 17.61 -4.91
C GLN A 173 1.46 17.40 -3.65
N LEU A 174 1.82 16.15 -3.34
CA LEU A 174 2.77 15.85 -2.25
C LEU A 174 4.18 16.38 -2.58
N GLU A 175 4.57 16.38 -3.86
CA GLU A 175 5.84 16.92 -4.34
C GLU A 175 5.88 18.45 -4.25
N GLU A 176 4.81 19.13 -4.66
CA GLU A 176 4.66 20.60 -4.58
C GLU A 176 4.70 21.10 -3.14
N GLN A 177 4.09 20.35 -2.22
CA GLN A 177 4.16 20.60 -0.77
C GLN A 177 5.52 20.24 -0.15
N ARG A 178 6.49 19.82 -0.97
CA ARG A 178 7.86 19.44 -0.57
C ARG A 178 7.90 18.31 0.47
N ILE A 179 6.90 17.43 0.46
CA ILE A 179 6.85 16.27 1.38
C ILE A 179 7.84 15.20 0.91
N TYR A 180 7.79 14.83 -0.36
CA TYR A 180 8.69 13.85 -0.96
C TYR A 180 8.73 14.04 -2.48
N GLN A 181 9.84 13.67 -3.12
CA GLN A 181 9.98 13.70 -4.58
C GLN A 181 10.01 12.26 -5.08
N PHE A 182 9.00 11.85 -5.85
CA PHE A 182 8.87 10.46 -6.29
C PHE A 182 9.70 10.22 -7.55
N SER A 183 10.43 9.12 -7.57
CA SER A 183 11.02 8.58 -8.78
C SER A 183 9.93 8.01 -9.71
N GLN A 184 10.28 7.89 -10.99
CA GLN A 184 9.37 7.32 -11.98
C GLN A 184 8.88 5.92 -11.60
N GLU A 185 9.75 5.06 -11.06
CA GLU A 185 9.37 3.71 -10.63
C GLU A 185 8.37 3.74 -9.45
N GLU A 186 8.53 4.67 -8.51
CA GLU A 186 7.62 4.84 -7.37
C GLU A 186 6.24 5.33 -7.79
N VAL A 187 6.19 6.33 -8.69
CA VAL A 187 4.93 6.80 -9.28
C VAL A 187 4.22 5.64 -9.99
N GLN A 188 4.92 4.90 -10.85
CA GLN A 188 4.35 3.75 -11.56
C GLN A 188 3.81 2.68 -10.62
N TYR A 189 4.56 2.34 -9.57
CA TYR A 189 4.13 1.34 -8.60
C TYR A 189 2.91 1.82 -7.80
N LEU A 190 2.92 3.05 -7.28
CA LEU A 190 1.80 3.61 -6.53
C LEU A 190 0.55 3.73 -7.40
N THR A 191 0.68 4.15 -8.67
CA THR A 191 -0.43 4.15 -9.61
C THR A 191 -1.04 2.76 -9.77
N TYR A 192 -0.21 1.74 -9.95
CA TYR A 192 -0.69 0.36 -10.00
C TYR A 192 -1.38 -0.08 -8.70
N VAL A 193 -0.83 0.24 -7.53
CA VAL A 193 -1.44 -0.14 -6.24
C VAL A 193 -2.80 0.53 -6.06
N ILE A 194 -2.90 1.81 -6.40
CA ILE A 194 -4.13 2.60 -6.24
C ILE A 194 -5.19 2.12 -7.23
N VAL A 195 -4.86 2.01 -8.52
CA VAL A 195 -5.82 1.57 -9.56
C VAL A 195 -6.16 0.09 -9.41
N GLY A 196 -5.15 -0.75 -9.17
CA GLY A 196 -5.30 -2.20 -8.98
C GLY A 196 -6.07 -2.59 -7.72
N SER A 197 -6.26 -1.67 -6.77
CA SER A 197 -7.17 -1.89 -5.64
C SER A 197 -8.64 -2.00 -6.06
N GLY A 198 -8.99 -1.66 -7.31
CA GLY A 198 -10.36 -1.62 -7.80
C GLY A 198 -11.05 -0.28 -7.54
N LEU A 199 -10.29 0.72 -7.08
CA LEU A 199 -10.77 2.07 -6.86
C LEU A 199 -11.26 2.68 -8.17
N ARG A 200 -12.55 3.02 -8.20
CA ARG A 200 -13.12 3.90 -9.21
C ARG A 200 -13.22 5.28 -8.58
N PHE A 201 -12.48 6.23 -9.12
CA PHE A 201 -12.65 7.62 -8.73
C PHE A 201 -13.99 8.09 -9.33
N PHE A 202 -14.95 8.37 -8.47
CA PHE A 202 -16.20 8.99 -8.89
C PHE A 202 -16.02 10.49 -8.73
N MET A 203 -16.16 11.22 -9.84
CA MET A 203 -16.37 12.66 -9.79
C MET A 203 -17.87 12.90 -9.60
N LYS A 204 -18.24 13.91 -8.81
CA LYS A 204 -19.64 14.32 -8.75
C LYS A 204 -20.12 14.72 -10.14
N ASN A 205 -21.28 14.21 -10.56
CA ASN A 205 -21.82 14.48 -11.89
C ASN A 205 -21.91 15.98 -12.22
N GLU A 206 -22.18 16.80 -11.22
CA GLU A 206 -22.35 18.25 -11.35
C GLU A 206 -21.09 19.00 -11.83
N THR A 207 -19.89 18.43 -11.66
CA THR A 207 -18.63 19.07 -12.06
C THR A 207 -18.07 18.64 -13.40
N ILE A 208 -18.63 17.63 -14.05
CA ILE A 208 -18.18 17.20 -15.38
C ILE A 208 -18.61 18.26 -16.41
N PRO A 209 -17.67 18.98 -17.07
CA PRO A 209 -18.03 20.02 -18.03
C PRO A 209 -18.91 19.44 -19.15
N LEU A 210 -19.93 20.20 -19.59
CA LEU A 210 -20.85 19.76 -20.65
C LEU A 210 -20.12 19.27 -21.91
N VAL A 211 -19.05 19.97 -22.30
CA VAL A 211 -18.19 19.61 -23.45
C VAL A 211 -17.58 18.21 -23.31
N PHE A 212 -17.24 17.79 -22.09
CA PHE A 212 -16.73 16.45 -21.83
C PHE A 212 -17.83 15.40 -21.93
N ARG A 213 -19.03 15.68 -21.42
CA ARG A 213 -20.19 14.78 -21.55
C ARG A 213 -20.57 14.55 -23.02
N GLU A 214 -20.51 15.60 -23.83
CA GLU A 214 -20.75 15.49 -25.27
C GLU A 214 -19.71 14.61 -25.96
N LYS A 215 -18.43 14.77 -25.63
CA LYS A 215 -17.35 13.91 -26.18
C LYS A 215 -17.51 12.44 -25.75
N ILE A 216 -17.86 12.19 -24.49
CA ILE A 216 -18.13 10.83 -23.98
C ILE A 216 -19.31 10.22 -24.73
N ARG A 217 -20.43 10.94 -24.89
CA ARG A 217 -21.58 10.48 -25.69
C ARG A 217 -21.20 10.16 -27.14
N GLN A 218 -20.40 11.01 -27.78
CA GLN A 218 -19.92 10.75 -29.14
C GLN A 218 -19.06 9.48 -29.21
N LEU A 219 -18.23 9.23 -28.20
CA LEU A 219 -17.44 8.01 -28.11
C LEU A 219 -18.31 6.78 -27.91
N ILE A 220 -19.27 6.82 -26.97
CA ILE A 220 -20.22 5.73 -26.72
C ILE A 220 -20.98 5.41 -28.01
N GLN A 221 -21.53 6.42 -28.69
CA GLN A 221 -22.23 6.23 -29.97
C GLN A 221 -21.35 5.59 -31.05
N LYS A 222 -20.08 5.99 -31.17
CA LYS A 222 -19.15 5.39 -32.12
C LYS A 222 -18.89 3.92 -31.79
N VAL A 223 -18.65 3.59 -30.52
CA VAL A 223 -18.44 2.20 -30.09
C VAL A 223 -19.70 1.38 -30.31
N SER A 224 -20.88 1.87 -29.92
CA SER A 224 -22.17 1.21 -30.14
C SER A 224 -22.39 0.82 -31.59
N ARG A 225 -22.09 1.73 -32.53
CA ARG A 225 -22.16 1.44 -33.98
C ARG A 225 -21.15 0.38 -34.41
N GLY A 226 -19.93 0.43 -33.88
CA GLY A 226 -18.86 -0.51 -34.21
C GLY A 226 -19.14 -1.94 -33.74
N ILE A 227 -19.76 -2.10 -32.57
CA ILE A 227 -20.08 -3.42 -31.99
C ILE A 227 -21.53 -3.86 -32.24
N GLN A 228 -22.34 -3.04 -32.92
CA GLN A 228 -23.77 -3.27 -33.19
C GLN A 228 -24.62 -3.53 -31.94
N ILE A 229 -24.24 -2.94 -30.80
CA ILE A 229 -24.98 -3.01 -29.53
C ILE A 229 -25.20 -1.58 -29.06
N ASP A 230 -26.44 -1.21 -28.73
CA ASP A 230 -26.73 0.14 -28.22
C ASP A 230 -26.33 0.25 -26.74
N LEU A 231 -25.20 0.93 -26.51
CA LEU A 231 -24.70 1.25 -25.17
C LEU A 231 -25.19 2.61 -24.65
N THR A 232 -25.97 3.37 -25.41
CA THR A 232 -26.34 4.75 -25.03
C THR A 232 -27.27 4.84 -23.83
N GLN A 233 -27.90 3.72 -23.45
CA GLN A 233 -28.78 3.61 -22.28
C GLN A 233 -28.10 3.01 -21.05
N ASP A 234 -26.82 2.62 -21.13
CA ASP A 234 -26.11 2.09 -19.96
C ASP A 234 -25.70 3.25 -19.04
N SER A 235 -26.47 3.42 -17.96
CA SER A 235 -26.24 4.46 -16.94
C SER A 235 -24.89 4.33 -16.21
N ARG A 236 -24.15 3.25 -16.43
CA ARG A 236 -22.78 3.07 -15.89
C ARG A 236 -21.71 3.67 -16.81
N LEU A 237 -22.07 4.12 -18.02
CA LEU A 237 -21.17 4.72 -19.00
C LEU A 237 -21.27 6.25 -19.07
N GLU A 238 -22.30 6.85 -18.46
CA GLU A 238 -22.47 8.31 -18.35
C GLU A 238 -21.95 8.87 -17.02
#